data_AF-A0A952S104-F1
#
_entry.id   AF-A0A952S104-F1
#
_cell.length_a   1.000
_cell.length_b   1.000
_cell.length_c   1.000
_cell.angle_alpha   90.00
_cell.angle_beta   90.00
_cell.angle_gamma   90.00
#
_symmetry.space_group_name_H-M   'P 1'
#
loop_
_entity.id
_entity.type
_entity.pdbx_description
1 polymer ?
#
loop_
_entity_poly.entity_id
_entity_poly.type
_entity_poly.pdbx_seq_one_letter_code
_entity_poly.pdbx_strand_id
1 'polypeptide(L)'
;MKRNLFNSLLAALFVVVLSATAFAQDGKLSEKKYAEWLVSSPQNQNLASSPGYLAAVAVASRYETKGVSIDLSIFAGENLYSMPDMEVLVQPMKVTQTANGKKETIAVGSVSRIRSSGSASLVRGLNGLISQPQIIAPTPSDADAVQVIVKGVSAKDGELSIVLPIKDVPTTGMITRVSL
;
A
#
# COMPACT_ATOMS: atom_id res chain seq x y z
N MET A 1 -5.18 48.16 -21.05
CA MET A 1 -4.35 47.36 -20.10
C MET A 1 -5.12 46.31 -19.28
N LYS A 2 -6.46 46.18 -19.35
CA LYS A 2 -7.22 45.20 -18.53
C LYS A 2 -7.29 43.76 -19.07
N ARG A 3 -7.16 43.55 -20.39
CA ARG A 3 -7.22 42.20 -21.02
C ARG A 3 -5.98 41.33 -20.73
N ASN A 4 -4.80 41.93 -20.59
CA ASN A 4 -3.56 41.19 -20.35
C ASN A 4 -3.50 40.64 -18.92
N LEU A 5 -3.99 41.40 -17.93
CA LEU A 5 -4.08 40.95 -16.53
C LEU A 5 -5.04 39.77 -16.37
N PHE A 6 -6.17 39.76 -17.09
CA PHE A 6 -7.16 38.67 -17.02
C PHE A 6 -6.61 37.37 -17.61
N ASN A 7 -5.88 37.46 -18.75
CA ASN A 7 -5.23 36.30 -19.36
C ASN A 7 -4.07 35.76 -18.52
N SER A 8 -3.30 36.64 -17.85
CA SER A 8 -2.25 36.23 -16.92
C SER A 8 -2.83 35.57 -15.66
N LEU A 9 -3.96 36.06 -15.14
CA LEU A 9 -4.64 35.46 -13.99
C LEU A 9 -5.21 34.08 -14.34
N LEU A 10 -5.80 33.94 -15.54
CA LEU A 10 -6.37 32.68 -16.02
C LEU A 10 -5.27 31.63 -16.27
N ALA A 11 -4.14 32.05 -16.84
CA ALA A 11 -2.99 31.18 -17.05
C ALA A 11 -2.36 30.74 -15.72
N ALA A 12 -2.23 31.65 -14.74
CA ALA A 12 -1.75 31.31 -13.40
C ALA A 12 -2.69 30.33 -12.69
N LEU A 13 -4.02 30.50 -12.82
CA LEU A 13 -4.99 29.58 -12.24
C LEU A 13 -4.93 28.19 -12.89
N PHE A 14 -4.74 28.11 -14.21
CA PHE A 14 -4.56 26.83 -14.91
C PHE A 14 -3.27 26.13 -14.49
N VAL A 15 -2.16 26.85 -14.31
CA VAL A 15 -0.89 26.28 -13.84
C VAL A 15 -1.01 25.79 -12.40
N VAL A 16 -1.72 26.51 -11.52
CA VAL A 16 -1.95 26.09 -10.13
C VAL A 16 -2.87 24.86 -10.04
N VAL A 17 -3.91 24.77 -10.87
CA VAL A 17 -4.79 23.59 -10.90
C VAL A 17 -4.07 22.37 -11.51
N LEU A 18 -3.27 22.56 -12.58
CA LEU A 18 -2.49 21.48 -13.19
C LEU A 18 -1.36 20.97 -12.28
N SER A 19 -0.73 21.85 -11.48
CA SER A 19 0.28 21.44 -10.50
C SER A 19 -0.32 20.82 -9.24
N ALA A 20 -1.55 21.20 -8.85
CA ALA A 20 -2.28 20.53 -7.77
C ALA A 20 -2.76 19.12 -8.16
N THR A 21 -2.99 18.85 -9.45
CA THR A 21 -3.31 17.49 -9.94
C THR A 21 -2.09 16.56 -10.06
N ALA A 22 -0.87 17.06 -9.88
CA ALA A 22 0.33 16.28 -10.16
C ALA A 22 0.67 15.23 -9.08
N PHE A 23 0.28 15.41 -7.81
CA PHE A 23 0.59 14.43 -6.74
C PHE A 23 -0.42 14.44 -5.59
N ALA A 24 -1.72 14.58 -5.88
CA ALA A 24 -2.71 14.02 -4.97
C ALA A 24 -2.60 12.50 -5.11
N GLN A 25 -1.61 11.91 -4.43
CA GLN A 25 -1.50 10.47 -4.25
C GLN A 25 -2.83 10.05 -3.65
N ASP A 26 -3.68 9.40 -4.45
CA ASP A 26 -5.02 8.99 -4.03
C ASP A 26 -4.82 8.08 -2.81
N GLY A 27 -5.00 8.66 -1.61
CA GLY A 27 -4.72 7.99 -0.34
C GLY A 27 -5.67 6.84 -0.06
N LYS A 28 -6.44 6.41 -1.06
CA LYS A 28 -7.40 5.30 -1.09
C LYS A 28 -7.17 4.36 -2.27
N LEU A 29 -6.00 4.42 -2.92
CA LEU A 29 -5.70 3.58 -4.06
C LEU A 29 -5.66 2.09 -3.67
N SER A 30 -5.16 1.76 -2.48
CA SER A 30 -5.20 0.39 -1.94
C SER A 30 -6.64 -0.11 -1.76
N GLU A 31 -7.54 0.74 -1.24
CA GLU A 31 -8.97 0.46 -1.10
C GLU A 31 -9.65 0.21 -2.45
N LYS A 32 -9.40 1.11 -3.41
CA LYS A 32 -9.92 0.99 -4.77
C LYS A 32 -9.45 -0.28 -5.45
N LYS A 33 -8.16 -0.63 -5.32
CA LYS A 33 -7.58 -1.84 -5.93
C LYS A 33 -8.18 -3.11 -5.34
N TYR A 34 -8.47 -3.11 -4.04
CA TYR A 34 -9.19 -4.21 -3.41
C TYR A 34 -10.61 -4.35 -3.97
N ALA A 35 -11.35 -3.24 -4.06
CA ALA A 35 -12.71 -3.25 -4.61
C ALA A 35 -12.75 -3.74 -6.06
N GLU A 36 -11.81 -3.28 -6.90
CA GLU A 36 -11.64 -3.75 -8.29
C GLU A 36 -11.37 -5.27 -8.34
N TRP A 37 -10.48 -5.78 -7.47
CA TRP A 37 -10.22 -7.21 -7.38
C TRP A 37 -11.45 -8.00 -6.92
N LEU A 38 -12.17 -7.52 -5.90
CA LEU A 38 -13.32 -8.20 -5.31
C LEU A 38 -14.43 -8.43 -6.35
N VAL A 39 -14.65 -7.48 -7.26
CA VAL A 39 -15.68 -7.60 -8.31
C VAL A 39 -15.17 -8.26 -9.60
N SER A 40 -13.86 -8.50 -9.74
CA SER A 40 -13.28 -9.07 -10.96
C SER A 40 -13.64 -10.54 -11.21
N SER A 41 -14.07 -11.29 -10.18
CA SER A 41 -14.52 -12.67 -10.31
C SER A 41 -15.43 -13.07 -9.13
N PRO A 42 -16.48 -13.89 -9.35
CA PRO A 42 -17.29 -14.45 -8.26
C PRO A 42 -16.47 -15.25 -7.23
N GLN A 43 -15.34 -15.83 -7.65
CA GLN A 43 -14.44 -16.58 -6.77
C GLN A 43 -13.84 -15.69 -5.66
N ASN A 44 -13.55 -14.42 -5.97
CA ASN A 44 -12.98 -13.47 -5.01
C ASN A 44 -13.99 -13.07 -3.94
N GLN A 45 -15.27 -12.94 -4.33
CA GLN A 45 -16.37 -12.70 -3.39
C GLN A 45 -16.54 -13.88 -2.43
N ASN A 46 -16.52 -15.11 -2.96
CA ASN A 46 -16.57 -16.32 -2.14
C ASN A 46 -15.37 -16.40 -1.16
N LEU A 47 -14.18 -16.02 -1.63
CA LEU A 47 -12.99 -15.95 -0.80
C LEU A 47 -13.15 -14.93 0.34
N ALA A 48 -13.61 -13.73 0.03
CA ALA A 48 -13.79 -12.65 1.00
C ALA A 48 -14.86 -12.95 2.06
N SER A 49 -15.84 -13.78 1.73
CA SER A 49 -16.88 -14.26 2.66
C SER A 49 -16.42 -15.46 3.50
N SER A 50 -15.24 -16.02 3.23
CA SER A 50 -14.76 -17.20 3.95
C SER A 50 -14.45 -16.89 5.43
N PRO A 51 -14.68 -17.84 6.36
CA PRO A 51 -14.34 -17.67 7.77
C PRO A 51 -12.88 -17.24 7.98
N GLY A 52 -12.67 -16.28 8.88
CA GLY A 52 -11.34 -15.77 9.20
C GLY A 52 -10.55 -15.19 8.02
N TYR A 53 -11.24 -14.73 6.97
CA TYR A 53 -10.62 -14.01 5.85
C TYR A 53 -10.00 -12.70 6.32
N LEU A 54 -8.74 -12.49 5.92
CA LEU A 54 -7.99 -11.26 6.09
C LEU A 54 -7.25 -10.96 4.80
N ALA A 55 -7.24 -9.69 4.38
CA ALA A 55 -6.45 -9.23 3.25
C ALA A 55 -5.73 -7.94 3.58
N ALA A 56 -4.55 -7.79 2.99
CA ALA A 56 -3.73 -6.60 3.04
C ALA A 56 -3.38 -6.18 1.61
N VAL A 57 -3.77 -4.96 1.23
CA VAL A 57 -3.42 -4.38 -0.07
C VAL A 57 -2.47 -3.23 0.16
N ALA A 58 -1.26 -3.34 -0.38
CA ALA A 58 -0.23 -2.32 -0.26
C ALA A 58 0.03 -1.68 -1.63
N VAL A 59 0.09 -0.36 -1.67
CA VAL A 59 0.49 0.40 -2.85
C VAL A 59 1.71 1.21 -2.50
N ALA A 60 2.81 0.96 -3.19
CA ALA A 60 4.05 1.69 -3.03
C ALA A 60 4.20 2.70 -4.18
N SER A 61 4.52 3.94 -3.86
CA SER A 61 4.96 4.92 -4.85
C SER A 61 6.09 5.77 -4.28
N ARG A 62 6.95 6.29 -5.16
CA ARG A 62 7.97 7.26 -4.77
C ARG A 62 7.28 8.46 -4.10
N TYR A 63 7.85 8.91 -2.98
CA TYR A 63 7.41 10.10 -2.25
C TYR A 63 8.52 11.15 -2.31
N GLU A 64 8.43 12.01 -3.34
CA GLU A 64 9.42 13.04 -3.62
C GLU A 64 10.86 12.47 -3.62
N THR A 65 11.82 13.22 -3.08
CA THR A 65 13.19 12.78 -2.77
C THR A 65 13.32 12.18 -1.37
N LYS A 66 12.22 12.09 -0.60
CA LYS A 66 12.23 11.71 0.83
C LYS A 66 12.15 10.20 1.04
N GLY A 67 11.54 9.48 0.11
CA GLY A 67 11.47 8.02 0.20
C GLY A 67 10.35 7.43 -0.64
N VAL A 68 9.60 6.51 -0.01
CA VAL A 68 8.46 5.80 -0.60
C VAL A 68 7.26 5.91 0.32
N SER A 69 6.11 6.25 -0.24
CA SER A 69 4.83 6.22 0.46
C SER A 69 4.17 4.88 0.20
N ILE A 70 3.76 4.23 1.29
CA ILE A 70 2.98 2.99 1.30
C ILE A 70 1.56 3.34 1.76
N ASP A 71 0.61 3.22 0.86
CA ASP A 71 -0.82 3.19 1.17
C ASP A 71 -1.20 1.73 1.42
N LEU A 72 -1.54 1.39 2.66
CA LEU A 72 -1.93 0.04 3.05
C LEU A 72 -3.39 0.03 3.49
N SER A 73 -4.19 -0.87 2.93
CA SER A 73 -5.54 -1.16 3.42
C SER A 73 -5.63 -2.59 3.93
N ILE A 74 -6.26 -2.77 5.09
CA ILE A 74 -6.53 -4.07 5.71
C ILE A 74 -8.03 -4.34 5.69
N PHE A 75 -8.42 -5.51 5.16
CA PHE A 75 -9.80 -5.97 5.05
C PHE A 75 -9.99 -7.25 5.84
N ALA A 76 -11.18 -7.46 6.35
CA ALA A 76 -11.57 -8.77 6.86
C ALA A 76 -13.00 -9.15 6.52
N GLY A 77 -13.22 -10.45 6.39
CA GLY A 77 -14.54 -11.03 6.14
C GLY A 77 -15.45 -10.92 7.36
N GLU A 78 -16.76 -10.96 7.13
CA GLU A 78 -17.81 -10.69 8.14
C GLU A 78 -17.67 -11.53 9.42
N ASN A 79 -17.13 -12.74 9.28
CA ASN A 79 -16.98 -13.73 10.35
C ASN A 79 -15.73 -13.53 11.24
N LEU A 80 -14.93 -12.49 11.03
CA LEU A 80 -13.78 -12.16 11.90
C LEU A 80 -14.18 -11.15 12.98
N TYR A 81 -14.28 -11.52 14.25
CA TYR A 81 -14.82 -10.63 15.29
C TYR A 81 -13.78 -9.77 16.01
N SER A 82 -12.51 -10.16 15.97
CA SER A 82 -11.39 -9.46 16.59
C SER A 82 -10.21 -9.31 15.64
N MET A 83 -9.40 -8.28 15.84
CA MET A 83 -8.12 -8.14 15.15
C MET A 83 -7.00 -8.75 15.99
N PRO A 84 -6.14 -9.58 15.37
CA PRO A 84 -4.90 -9.97 15.99
C PRO A 84 -3.94 -8.77 16.07
N ASP A 85 -2.89 -8.91 16.88
CA ASP A 85 -1.74 -8.01 16.83
C ASP A 85 -1.19 -7.99 15.41
N MET A 86 -0.96 -6.78 14.89
CA MET A 86 -0.41 -6.59 13.55
C MET A 86 0.85 -5.73 13.58
N GLU A 87 1.82 -6.12 12.77
CA GLU A 87 3.00 -5.31 12.50
C GLU A 87 3.18 -5.19 10.99
N VAL A 88 3.35 -3.96 10.53
CA VAL A 88 3.72 -3.68 9.15
C VAL A 88 5.17 -3.20 9.16
N LEU A 89 6.01 -3.87 8.38
CA LEU A 89 7.40 -3.48 8.14
C LEU A 89 7.57 -3.06 6.69
N VAL A 90 8.30 -1.98 6.47
CA VAL A 90 8.72 -1.53 5.15
C VAL A 90 10.24 -1.49 5.14
N GLN A 91 10.85 -2.42 4.40
CA GLN A 91 12.29 -2.55 4.26
C GLN A 91 12.68 -2.10 2.84
N PRO A 92 13.52 -1.06 2.69
CA PRO A 92 14.09 -0.74 1.39
C PRO A 92 15.01 -1.88 0.92
N MET A 93 14.94 -2.19 -0.37
CA MET A 93 15.64 -3.31 -1.00
C MET A 93 16.40 -2.82 -2.23
N LYS A 94 17.62 -3.33 -2.39
CA LYS A 94 18.41 -3.21 -3.61
C LYS A 94 18.25 -4.48 -4.43
N VAL A 95 18.07 -4.35 -5.74
CA VAL A 95 17.96 -5.48 -6.66
C VAL A 95 19.32 -5.68 -7.33
N THR A 96 20.03 -6.72 -6.92
CA THR A 96 21.32 -7.09 -7.50
C THR A 96 21.16 -8.24 -8.48
N GLN A 97 22.10 -8.38 -9.42
CA GLN A 97 22.17 -9.52 -10.31
C GLN A 97 23.43 -10.32 -9.99
N THR A 98 23.26 -11.60 -9.71
CA THR A 98 24.38 -12.53 -9.45
C THR A 98 25.11 -12.89 -10.74
N ALA A 99 26.32 -13.45 -10.62
CA ALA A 99 27.15 -13.84 -11.76
C ALA A 99 26.47 -14.86 -12.71
N ASN A 100 25.48 -15.62 -12.22
CA ASN A 100 24.66 -16.54 -13.02
C ASN A 100 23.39 -15.89 -13.62
N GLY A 101 23.26 -14.56 -13.54
CA GLY A 101 22.16 -13.80 -14.12
C GLY A 101 20.88 -13.74 -13.29
N LYS A 102 20.82 -14.41 -12.13
CA LYS A 102 19.66 -14.39 -11.23
C LYS A 102 19.53 -13.04 -10.53
N LYS A 103 18.30 -12.53 -10.40
CA LYS A 103 18.02 -11.34 -9.58
C LYS A 103 17.90 -11.74 -8.11
N GLU A 104 18.56 -11.00 -7.26
CA GLU A 104 18.49 -11.13 -5.79
C GLU A 104 18.12 -9.78 -5.19
N THR A 105 17.42 -9.81 -4.06
CA THR A 105 17.01 -8.61 -3.33
C THR A 105 17.73 -8.57 -1.99
N ILE A 106 18.45 -7.49 -1.72
CA ILE A 106 19.22 -7.30 -0.50
C ILE A 106 18.63 -6.12 0.28
N ALA A 107 18.44 -6.28 1.58
CA ALA A 107 17.96 -5.21 2.45
C ALA A 107 19.00 -4.08 2.51
N VAL A 108 18.54 -2.83 2.34
CA VAL A 108 19.35 -1.63 2.45
C VAL A 108 18.62 -0.58 3.30
N GLY A 109 19.37 0.24 4.04
CA GLY A 109 18.80 1.28 4.89
C GLY A 109 18.01 0.73 6.10
N SER A 110 17.20 1.59 6.69
CA SER A 110 16.45 1.30 7.93
C SER A 110 15.03 0.81 7.65
N VAL A 111 14.55 -0.11 8.48
CA VAL A 111 13.15 -0.57 8.47
C VAL A 111 12.24 0.51 9.05
N SER A 112 11.17 0.84 8.34
CA SER A 112 10.05 1.59 8.90
C SER A 112 8.99 0.63 9.42
N ARG A 113 8.41 0.91 10.59
CA ARG A 113 7.44 0.01 11.22
C ARG A 113 6.22 0.72 11.80
N ILE A 114 5.07 0.07 11.70
CA ILE A 114 3.85 0.39 12.46
C ILE A 114 3.38 -0.88 13.15
N ARG A 115 2.97 -0.75 14.42
CA ARG A 115 2.42 -1.84 15.23
C ARG A 115 1.03 -1.46 15.72
N SER A 116 0.14 -2.44 15.76
CA SER A 116 -1.18 -2.36 16.37
C SER A 116 -1.36 -3.54 17.30
N SER A 117 -1.77 -3.29 18.55
CA SER A 117 -1.97 -4.30 19.60
C SER A 117 -3.30 -5.06 19.47
N GLY A 118 -3.77 -5.25 18.23
CA GLY A 118 -5.06 -5.87 17.96
C GLY A 118 -6.25 -5.08 18.53
N SER A 119 -7.44 -5.67 18.40
CA SER A 119 -8.66 -5.10 18.98
C SER A 119 -9.68 -6.21 19.22
N ALA A 120 -10.34 -6.16 20.38
CA ALA A 120 -11.43 -7.08 20.72
C ALA A 120 -12.72 -6.81 19.93
N SER A 121 -12.84 -5.63 19.30
CA SER A 121 -14.00 -5.24 18.49
C SER A 121 -13.56 -4.68 17.15
N LEU A 122 -14.32 -5.01 16.10
CA LEU A 122 -14.05 -4.61 14.73
C LEU A 122 -15.13 -3.67 14.21
N VAL A 123 -14.73 -2.48 13.77
CA VAL A 123 -15.56 -1.57 12.97
C VAL A 123 -15.16 -1.76 11.52
N ARG A 124 -16.11 -2.15 10.68
CA ARG A 124 -15.89 -2.33 9.24
C ARG A 124 -16.49 -1.17 8.47
N GLY A 125 -15.71 -0.63 7.55
CA GLY A 125 -16.18 0.22 6.46
C GLY A 125 -16.63 -0.60 5.27
N LEU A 126 -16.66 0.05 4.11
CA LEU A 126 -17.04 -0.55 2.84
C LEU A 126 -16.12 -1.74 2.50
N ASN A 127 -16.69 -2.80 1.90
CA ASN A 127 -15.97 -4.01 1.48
C ASN A 127 -15.17 -4.71 2.60
N GLY A 128 -15.53 -4.48 3.87
CA GLY A 128 -14.84 -5.06 5.02
C GLY A 128 -13.54 -4.35 5.40
N LEU A 129 -13.31 -3.11 4.95
CA LEU A 129 -12.17 -2.29 5.34
C LEU A 129 -12.16 -2.08 6.86
N ILE A 130 -11.02 -2.30 7.50
CA ILE A 130 -10.87 -2.13 8.96
C ILE A 130 -9.87 -1.04 9.30
N SER A 131 -8.79 -0.95 8.52
CA SER A 131 -7.70 -0.03 8.81
C SER A 131 -7.01 0.37 7.52
N GLN A 132 -6.57 1.62 7.48
CA GLN A 132 -5.84 2.17 6.34
C GLN A 132 -4.62 3.00 6.78
N PRO A 133 -3.56 2.37 7.32
CA PRO A 133 -2.38 3.11 7.72
C PRO A 133 -1.58 3.57 6.50
N GLN A 134 -1.05 4.79 6.56
CA GLN A 134 -0.07 5.28 5.60
C GLN A 134 1.32 5.27 6.24
N ILE A 135 2.32 4.77 5.51
CA ILE A 135 3.72 4.74 5.95
C ILE A 135 4.57 5.50 4.94
N ILE A 136 5.27 6.54 5.37
CA ILE A 136 6.34 7.14 4.60
C ILE A 136 7.64 6.52 5.08
N ALA A 137 8.23 5.63 4.28
CA ALA A 137 9.48 4.98 4.60
C ALA A 137 10.65 5.71 3.94
N PRO A 138 11.66 6.17 4.70
CA PRO A 138 12.89 6.71 4.12
C PRO A 138 13.61 5.63 3.31
N THR A 139 14.03 5.96 2.09
CA THR A 139 14.78 5.03 1.23
C THR A 139 16.14 5.61 0.90
N PRO A 140 17.24 4.86 1.06
CA PRO A 140 18.55 5.29 0.58
C PRO A 140 18.53 5.40 -0.95
N SER A 141 19.46 6.19 -1.51
CA SER A 141 19.52 6.48 -2.94
C SER A 141 19.78 5.25 -3.81
N ASP A 142 20.30 4.17 -3.24
CA ASP A 142 20.60 2.91 -3.94
C ASP A 142 19.53 1.82 -3.72
N ALA A 143 18.36 2.17 -3.16
CA ALA A 143 17.21 1.27 -3.10
C ALA A 143 16.42 1.28 -4.42
N ASP A 144 16.13 0.08 -4.93
CA ASP A 144 15.37 -0.13 -6.18
C ASP A 144 13.91 -0.53 -5.91
N ALA A 145 13.64 -1.08 -4.73
CA ALA A 145 12.36 -1.62 -4.32
C ALA A 145 12.13 -1.45 -2.82
N VAL A 146 10.92 -1.78 -2.38
CA VAL A 146 10.58 -1.97 -0.98
C VAL A 146 9.94 -3.32 -0.77
N GLN A 147 10.34 -4.01 0.29
CA GLN A 147 9.61 -5.15 0.80
C GLN A 147 8.62 -4.67 1.86
N VAL A 148 7.33 -4.88 1.61
CA VAL A 148 6.27 -4.67 2.59
C VAL A 148 5.97 -6.01 3.23
N ILE A 149 6.14 -6.10 4.55
CA ILE A 149 5.88 -7.30 5.34
C ILE A 149 4.71 -7.00 6.27
N VAL A 150 3.67 -7.82 6.22
CA VAL A 150 2.51 -7.71 7.11
C VAL A 150 2.46 -8.95 7.99
N LYS A 151 2.69 -8.74 9.30
CA LYS A 151 2.57 -9.74 10.35
C LYS A 151 1.20 -9.67 11.01
N GLY A 152 0.76 -10.77 11.58
CA GLY A 152 -0.57 -10.88 12.22
C GLY A 152 -1.69 -11.29 11.28
N VAL A 153 -1.47 -11.23 9.96
CA VAL A 153 -2.41 -11.77 8.98
C VAL A 153 -2.34 -13.30 8.93
N SER A 154 -1.24 -13.96 9.34
CA SER A 154 -1.08 -15.44 9.38
C SER A 154 -1.24 -16.04 10.79
N ALA A 155 -1.83 -17.24 10.92
CA ALA A 155 -2.05 -17.93 12.20
C ALA A 155 -0.85 -18.76 12.71
N LYS A 156 0.29 -18.73 12.01
CA LYS A 156 1.55 -19.31 12.49
C LYS A 156 2.69 -18.43 12.02
N ASP A 157 3.20 -17.55 12.88
CA ASP A 157 4.47 -16.79 12.72
C ASP A 157 4.81 -16.34 11.28
N GLY A 158 3.77 -16.10 10.49
CA GLY A 158 3.86 -16.19 9.05
C GLY A 158 3.89 -14.77 8.53
N GLU A 159 5.06 -14.39 8.03
CA GLU A 159 5.26 -13.11 7.41
C GLU A 159 4.74 -13.19 5.98
N LEU A 160 3.70 -12.42 5.66
CA LEU A 160 3.33 -12.22 4.27
C LEU A 160 4.12 -11.02 3.76
N SER A 161 4.97 -11.25 2.76
CA SER A 161 5.81 -10.20 2.19
C SER A 161 5.58 -10.03 0.69
N ILE A 162 5.62 -8.78 0.25
CA ILE A 162 5.59 -8.43 -1.17
C ILE A 162 6.69 -7.41 -1.46
N VAL A 163 7.42 -7.63 -2.55
CA VAL A 163 8.45 -6.70 -3.02
C VAL A 163 7.85 -5.84 -4.13
N LEU A 164 7.83 -4.53 -3.90
CA LEU A 164 7.28 -3.54 -4.80
C LEU A 164 8.41 -2.62 -5.31
N PRO A 165 8.63 -2.53 -6.64
CA PRO A 165 9.54 -1.56 -7.22
C PRO A 165 9.23 -0.13 -6.79
N ILE A 166 10.27 0.66 -6.53
CA ILE A 166 10.11 2.10 -6.27
C ILE A 166 10.05 2.82 -7.61
N LYS A 167 8.86 3.30 -7.97
CA LYS A 167 8.60 4.04 -9.22
C LYS A 167 7.76 5.27 -8.92
N ASP A 168 7.81 6.24 -9.84
CA ASP A 168 6.98 7.45 -9.77
C ASP A 168 5.50 7.11 -10.00
N VAL A 169 5.25 6.09 -10.83
CA VAL A 169 3.93 5.48 -10.97
C VAL A 169 3.70 4.47 -9.83
N PRO A 170 2.55 4.50 -9.13
CA PRO A 170 2.25 3.57 -8.05
C PRO A 170 2.31 2.11 -8.50
N THR A 171 2.98 1.27 -7.70
CA THR A 171 3.01 -0.17 -7.87
C THR A 171 2.21 -0.84 -6.77
N THR A 172 1.24 -1.69 -7.17
CA THR A 172 0.32 -2.35 -6.24
C THR A 172 0.75 -3.78 -5.99
N GLY A 173 0.68 -4.17 -4.72
CA GLY A 173 0.78 -5.54 -4.26
C GLY A 173 -0.42 -5.90 -3.41
N MET A 174 -0.95 -7.10 -3.59
CA MET A 174 -2.04 -7.60 -2.76
C MET A 174 -1.67 -8.94 -2.16
N ILE A 175 -1.99 -9.08 -0.89
CA ILE A 175 -1.79 -10.27 -0.08
C ILE A 175 -3.16 -10.64 0.48
N THR A 176 -3.61 -11.87 0.25
CA THR A 176 -4.87 -12.40 0.80
C THR A 176 -4.61 -13.66 1.61
N ARG A 177 -5.43 -13.89 2.64
CA ARG A 177 -5.46 -15.13 3.40
C ARG A 177 -6.90 -15.57 3.66
N VAL A 178 -7.11 -16.88 3.60
CA VAL A 178 -8.26 -17.57 4.21
C VAL A 178 -7.77 -18.37 5.42
N SER A 179 -8.44 -18.26 6.56
CA SER A 179 -8.24 -19.22 7.65
C SER A 179 -9.08 -20.46 7.31
N LEU A 180 -8.42 -21.57 6.98
CA LEU A 180 -9.07 -22.88 6.90
C LEU A 180 -9.23 -23.47 8.31
#